data_AF-A0A154QLD9-F1
#
_entry.id   AF-A0A154QLD9-F1
#
_cell.length_a   1.000
_cell.length_b   1.000
_cell.length_c   1.000
_cell.angle_alpha   90.00
_cell.angle_beta   90.00
_cell.angle_gamma   90.00
#
_symmetry.space_group_name_H-M   'P 1'
#
loop_
_entity.id
_entity.type
_entity.pdbx_description
1 polymer ?
#
loop_
_entity_poly.entity_id
_entity_poly.type
_entity_poly.pdbx_seq_one_letter_code
_entity_poly.pdbx_strand_id
1 'polypeptide(L)'
;MPDMAHLDRAPCTWVAFWVELETAKDRDSYLKFLANYSNQQKAAGRFYGAPNVRLSNVSEWLTANRVVPSAARLQSFIAYSFLLICIFNAAGLLMVMFLRRRRELGLRRALGATKRQVFLHLLAETSGLALASAVGGSLLTWAALAILRTRPEAYYADIQVNAWMILMGLLMAIIATLAATFLPAWQVIRGNPYLMLKS
;
A
#
# COMPACT_ATOMS: atom_id res chain seq x y z
N MET A 1 -12.93 -29.27 -16.11
CA MET A 1 -14.12 -29.50 -15.27
C MET A 1 -13.85 -30.72 -14.42
N PRO A 2 -13.89 -30.64 -13.08
CA PRO A 2 -13.75 -31.83 -12.24
C PRO A 2 -14.96 -32.74 -12.46
N ASP A 3 -14.70 -34.05 -12.56
CA ASP A 3 -15.70 -35.10 -12.76
C ASP A 3 -16.66 -35.11 -11.57
N MET A 4 -17.95 -34.80 -11.76
CA MET A 4 -18.93 -34.64 -10.68
C MET A 4 -19.61 -35.96 -10.28
N ALA A 5 -19.35 -37.07 -10.99
CA ALA A 5 -20.05 -38.35 -10.78
C ALA A 5 -19.78 -39.00 -9.41
N HIS A 6 -18.68 -38.64 -8.74
CA HIS A 6 -18.32 -39.16 -7.43
C HIS A 6 -19.07 -38.47 -6.26
N LEU A 7 -19.66 -37.29 -6.51
CA LEU A 7 -20.38 -36.52 -5.48
C LEU A 7 -21.69 -37.20 -5.08
N ASP A 8 -22.29 -38.00 -5.97
CA ASP A 8 -23.56 -38.70 -5.72
C ASP A 8 -23.46 -39.83 -4.68
N ARG A 9 -22.25 -40.33 -4.38
CA ARG A 9 -22.04 -41.47 -3.47
C ARG A 9 -21.24 -41.12 -2.22
N ALA A 10 -20.77 -39.89 -2.09
CA ALA A 10 -19.95 -39.48 -0.96
C ALA A 10 -20.82 -39.15 0.26
N PRO A 11 -20.57 -39.76 1.44
CA PRO A 11 -21.43 -39.61 2.62
C PRO A 11 -21.42 -38.20 3.22
N CYS A 12 -20.38 -37.40 2.95
CA CYS A 12 -20.25 -36.00 3.34
C CYS A 12 -19.39 -35.26 2.31
N THR A 13 -20.01 -34.44 1.46
CA THR A 13 -19.26 -33.54 0.57
C THR A 13 -19.72 -32.10 0.74
N TRP A 14 -18.74 -31.22 0.93
CA TRP A 14 -18.94 -29.78 1.00
C TRP A 14 -18.76 -29.24 -0.41
N VAL A 15 -19.79 -28.57 -0.93
CA VAL A 15 -19.70 -27.96 -2.25
C VAL A 15 -19.55 -26.46 -2.08
N ALA A 16 -18.42 -25.93 -2.53
CA ALA A 16 -18.12 -24.50 -2.49
C ALA A 16 -18.30 -23.92 -3.89
N PHE A 17 -19.17 -22.93 -4.01
CA PHE A 17 -19.40 -22.19 -5.25
C PHE A 17 -19.32 -20.70 -4.98
N TRP A 18 -18.85 -19.96 -5.98
CA TRP A 18 -18.90 -18.50 -5.99
C TRP A 18 -20.19 -18.05 -6.63
N VAL A 19 -20.89 -17.12 -5.98
CA VAL A 19 -22.08 -16.46 -6.50
C VAL A 19 -21.86 -14.96 -6.35
N GLU A 20 -22.09 -14.24 -7.44
CA GLU A 20 -22.06 -12.77 -7.45
C GLU A 20 -23.44 -12.25 -7.03
N LEU A 21 -23.46 -11.37 -6.02
CA LEU A 21 -24.68 -10.79 -5.45
C LEU A 21 -24.49 -9.29 -5.40
N GLU A 22 -25.37 -8.53 -6.04
CA GLU A 22 -25.21 -7.08 -6.23
C GLU A 22 -25.47 -6.29 -4.95
N THR A 23 -26.41 -6.75 -4.09
CA THR A 23 -26.77 -6.01 -2.87
C THR A 23 -26.75 -6.86 -1.61
N ALA A 24 -26.61 -6.20 -0.46
CA ALA A 24 -26.66 -6.85 0.85
C ALA A 24 -28.01 -7.54 1.13
N LYS A 25 -29.11 -7.03 0.56
CA LYS A 25 -30.44 -7.67 0.66
C LYS A 25 -30.52 -8.99 -0.11
N ASP A 26 -29.84 -9.07 -1.25
CA ASP A 26 -29.79 -10.30 -2.05
C ASP A 26 -28.99 -11.38 -1.34
N ARG A 27 -27.90 -10.99 -0.63
CA ARG A 27 -27.14 -11.90 0.24
C ARG A 27 -28.01 -12.55 1.31
N ASP A 28 -28.78 -11.77 2.06
CA ASP A 28 -29.59 -12.31 3.15
C ASP A 28 -30.75 -13.17 2.62
N SER A 29 -31.33 -12.78 1.48
CA SER A 29 -32.37 -13.55 0.80
C SER A 29 -31.81 -14.89 0.28
N TYR A 30 -30.61 -14.88 -0.29
CA TYR A 30 -29.91 -16.06 -0.78
C TYR A 30 -29.48 -16.98 0.38
N LEU A 31 -29.02 -16.42 1.50
CA LEU A 31 -28.69 -17.19 2.71
C LEU A 31 -29.92 -17.94 3.23
N LYS A 32 -31.07 -17.25 3.31
CA LYS A 32 -32.34 -17.86 3.71
C LYS A 32 -32.78 -18.95 2.74
N PHE A 33 -32.64 -18.71 1.43
CA PHE A 33 -32.92 -19.71 0.40
C PHE A 33 -32.08 -20.97 0.59
N LEU A 34 -30.76 -20.84 0.77
CA LEU A 34 -29.85 -21.96 0.99
C LEU A 34 -30.16 -22.72 2.28
N ALA A 35 -30.49 -22.01 3.37
CA ALA A 35 -30.88 -22.62 4.63
C ALA A 35 -32.18 -23.42 4.49
N ASN A 36 -33.19 -22.86 3.82
CA ASN A 36 -34.46 -23.55 3.55
C ASN A 36 -34.27 -24.76 2.64
N TYR A 37 -33.46 -24.64 1.59
CA TYR A 37 -33.12 -25.75 0.70
C TYR A 37 -32.43 -26.89 1.47
N SER A 38 -31.43 -26.57 2.30
CA SER A 38 -30.74 -27.57 3.12
C SER A 38 -31.69 -28.28 4.10
N ASN A 39 -32.63 -27.54 4.71
CA ASN A 39 -33.66 -28.11 5.58
C ASN A 39 -34.64 -29.03 4.83
N GLN A 40 -35.05 -28.67 3.61
CA GLN A 40 -35.90 -29.52 2.77
C GLN A 40 -35.20 -30.83 2.38
N GLN A 41 -33.92 -30.77 2.01
CA GLN A 41 -33.15 -31.96 1.66
C GLN A 41 -32.91 -32.87 2.88
N LYS A 42 -32.76 -32.28 4.07
CA LYS A 42 -32.73 -33.01 5.34
C LYS A 42 -34.07 -33.70 5.62
N ALA A 43 -35.18 -33.01 5.45
CA ALA A 43 -36.51 -33.59 5.61
C ALA A 43 -36.79 -34.73 4.61
N ALA A 44 -36.20 -34.64 3.42
CA ALA A 44 -36.20 -35.71 2.41
C ALA A 44 -35.25 -36.88 2.73
N GLY A 45 -34.56 -36.88 3.88
CA GLY A 45 -33.68 -37.96 4.34
C GLY A 45 -32.32 -38.03 3.63
N ARG A 46 -31.95 -37.02 2.83
CA ARG A 46 -30.69 -37.03 2.06
C ARG A 46 -29.47 -36.61 2.88
N PHE A 47 -29.64 -35.83 3.94
CA PHE A 47 -28.57 -35.34 4.80
C PHE A 47 -28.90 -35.51 6.28
N TYR A 48 -27.94 -35.94 7.09
CA TYR A 48 -28.14 -36.23 8.52
C TYR A 48 -27.66 -35.11 9.46
N GLY A 49 -26.84 -34.17 8.97
CA GLY A 49 -26.27 -33.07 9.77
C GLY A 49 -27.21 -31.87 9.98
N ALA A 50 -26.78 -30.92 10.82
CA ALA A 50 -27.40 -29.59 10.86
C ALA A 50 -26.99 -28.79 9.59
N PRO A 51 -27.88 -27.94 9.04
CA PRO A 51 -27.53 -27.07 7.91
C PRO A 51 -26.32 -26.20 8.25
N ASN A 52 -25.19 -26.41 7.58
CA ASN A 52 -24.00 -25.58 7.73
C ASN A 52 -23.82 -24.72 6.46
N VAL A 53 -24.78 -23.82 6.24
CA VAL A 53 -24.76 -22.85 5.15
C VAL A 53 -23.96 -21.63 5.59
N ARG A 54 -22.91 -21.29 4.84
CA ARG A 54 -22.10 -20.10 5.10
C ARG A 54 -21.92 -19.31 3.80
N LEU A 55 -22.20 -18.01 3.86
CA LEU A 55 -21.88 -17.05 2.82
C LEU A 55 -20.76 -16.17 3.34
N SER A 56 -19.53 -16.63 3.12
CA SER A 56 -18.32 -15.88 3.40
C SER A 56 -18.01 -14.96 2.23
N ASN A 57 -17.72 -13.70 2.52
CA ASN A 57 -17.19 -12.80 1.49
C ASN A 57 -15.76 -13.25 1.11
N VAL A 58 -15.29 -12.80 -0.06
CA VAL A 58 -13.93 -13.12 -0.55
C VAL A 58 -12.86 -12.87 0.52
N SER A 59 -12.94 -11.75 1.24
CA SER A 59 -11.99 -11.40 2.31
C SER A 59 -12.05 -12.37 3.51
N GLU A 60 -13.25 -12.77 3.93
CA GLU A 60 -13.47 -13.70 5.03
C GLU A 60 -13.02 -15.11 4.66
N TRP A 61 -13.29 -15.53 3.41
CA TRP A 61 -12.82 -16.80 2.86
C TRP A 61 -11.29 -16.84 2.74
N LEU A 62 -10.66 -15.77 2.24
CA LEU A 62 -9.21 -15.64 2.17
C LEU A 62 -8.55 -15.69 3.57
N THR A 63 -9.21 -15.13 4.58
CA THR A 63 -8.74 -15.15 5.97
C THR A 63 -8.91 -16.54 6.59
N ALA A 64 -10.05 -17.20 6.35
CA ALA A 64 -10.33 -18.55 6.84
C ALA A 64 -9.39 -19.60 6.22
N ASN A 65 -9.07 -19.47 4.92
CA ASN A 65 -8.12 -20.35 4.24
C ASN A 65 -6.64 -19.94 4.41
N ARG A 66 -6.34 -18.91 5.22
CA ARG A 66 -4.97 -18.38 5.44
C ARG A 66 -4.22 -18.01 4.14
N VAL A 67 -4.95 -17.65 3.09
CA VAL A 67 -4.35 -17.27 1.79
C VAL A 67 -3.70 -15.90 1.86
N VAL A 68 -4.17 -15.02 2.76
CA VAL A 68 -3.45 -13.81 3.17
C VAL A 68 -2.60 -14.18 4.38
N PRO A 69 -1.29 -14.45 4.22
CA PRO A 69 -0.44 -14.69 5.38
C PRO A 69 -0.49 -13.46 6.29
N SER A 70 -0.69 -13.65 7.59
CA SER A 70 -0.61 -12.57 8.60
C SER A 70 0.70 -11.78 8.51
N ALA A 71 1.74 -12.41 7.94
CA ALA A 71 3.00 -11.80 7.56
C ALA A 71 2.86 -10.60 6.60
N ALA A 72 1.87 -10.59 5.69
CA ALA A 72 1.67 -9.47 4.76
C ALA A 72 1.34 -8.17 5.50
N ARG A 73 0.50 -8.23 6.53
CA ARG A 73 0.18 -7.05 7.36
C ARG A 73 1.41 -6.55 8.12
N LEU A 74 2.20 -7.47 8.67
CA LEU A 74 3.42 -7.15 9.38
C LEU A 74 4.46 -6.51 8.44
N GLN A 75 4.63 -7.06 7.23
CA GLN A 75 5.51 -6.52 6.20
C GLN A 75 5.10 -5.11 5.78
N SER A 76 3.81 -4.85 5.55
CA SER A 76 3.33 -3.50 5.23
C SER A 76 3.62 -2.51 6.36
N PHE A 77 3.37 -2.91 7.62
CA PHE A 77 3.66 -2.06 8.78
C PHE A 77 5.15 -1.72 8.91
N ILE A 78 6.02 -2.72 8.72
CA ILE A 78 7.47 -2.54 8.71
C ILE A 78 7.87 -1.59 7.58
N ALA A 79 7.38 -1.82 6.36
CA ALA A 79 7.69 -0.98 5.21
C ALA A 79 7.32 0.49 5.43
N TYR A 80 6.14 0.78 5.98
CA TYR A 80 5.73 2.15 6.31
C TYR A 80 6.57 2.78 7.42
N SER A 81 6.95 1.99 8.43
CA SER A 81 7.82 2.45 9.51
C SER A 81 9.20 2.84 8.99
N PHE A 82 9.79 2.01 8.12
CA PHE A 82 11.04 2.32 7.44
C PHE A 82 10.94 3.56 6.57
N LEU A 83 9.84 3.70 5.81
CA LEU A 83 9.60 4.88 4.99
C LEU A 83 9.57 6.15 5.85
N LEU A 84 8.90 6.14 7.01
CA LEU A 84 8.89 7.26 7.94
C LEU A 84 10.30 7.60 8.45
N ILE A 85 11.08 6.59 8.85
CA ILE A 85 12.46 6.77 9.32
C ILE A 85 13.31 7.44 8.21
N CYS A 86 13.18 6.98 6.97
CA CYS A 86 13.86 7.56 5.81
C CYS A 86 13.45 9.02 5.58
N ILE A 87 12.16 9.35 5.71
CA ILE A 87 11.68 10.74 5.60
C ILE A 87 12.30 11.63 6.68
N PHE A 88 12.30 11.19 7.94
CA PHE A 88 12.91 11.96 9.02
C PHE A 88 14.41 12.16 8.82
N ASN A 89 15.12 11.13 8.37
CA ASN A 89 16.54 11.21 8.07
C ASN A 89 16.82 12.20 6.93
N ALA A 90 16.08 12.08 5.83
CA ALA A 90 16.18 12.99 4.69
C ALA A 90 15.86 14.44 5.08
N ALA A 91 14.82 14.66 5.88
CA ALA A 91 14.46 15.99 6.39
C ALA A 91 15.60 16.59 7.23
N GLY A 92 16.24 15.79 8.09
CA GLY A 92 17.39 16.21 8.89
C GLY A 92 18.61 16.59 8.03
N LEU A 93 18.94 15.78 7.03
CA LEU A 93 20.01 16.07 6.07
C LEU A 93 19.76 17.37 5.29
N LEU A 94 18.55 17.54 4.75
CA LEU A 94 18.14 18.74 4.03
C LEU A 94 18.16 19.98 4.93
N MET A 95 17.74 19.83 6.19
CA MET A 95 17.81 20.91 7.19
C MET A 95 19.24 21.40 7.38
N VAL A 96 20.21 20.49 7.54
CA VAL A 96 21.64 20.82 7.70
C VAL A 96 22.20 21.48 6.44
N MET A 97 21.85 20.95 5.25
CA MET A 97 22.27 21.55 3.98
C MET A 97 21.76 22.99 3.84
N PHE A 98 20.48 23.23 4.14
CA PHE A 98 19.90 24.57 4.05
C PHE A 98 20.45 25.51 5.12
N LEU A 99 20.72 25.01 6.33
CA LEU A 99 21.42 25.74 7.39
C LEU A 99 22.79 26.25 6.92
N ARG A 100 23.59 25.41 6.25
CA ARG A 100 24.90 25.81 5.68
C ARG A 100 24.76 26.87 4.60
N ARG A 101 23.70 26.83 3.80
CA ARG A 101 23.40 27.80 2.74
C ARG A 101 22.64 29.06 3.23
N ARG A 102 22.39 29.20 4.54
CA ARG A 102 21.63 30.33 5.10
C ARG A 102 22.24 31.70 4.80
N ARG A 103 23.57 31.82 4.75
CA ARG A 103 24.22 33.11 4.44
C ARG A 103 23.88 33.60 3.04
N GLU A 104 23.92 32.71 2.04
CA GLU A 104 23.55 33.02 0.65
C GLU A 104 22.06 33.36 0.52
N LEU A 105 21.20 32.59 1.18
CA LEU A 105 19.74 32.84 1.19
C LEU A 105 19.39 34.15 1.91
N GLY A 106 20.13 34.50 2.96
CA GLY A 106 20.03 35.78 3.67
C GLY A 106 20.43 36.97 2.81
N LEU A 107 21.54 36.85 2.07
CA LEU A 107 21.99 37.87 1.12
C LEU A 107 20.96 38.08 -0.01
N ARG A 108 20.41 37.02 -0.59
CA ARG A 108 19.34 37.12 -1.60
C ARG A 108 18.09 37.81 -1.07
N ARG A 109 17.72 37.58 0.20
CA ARG A 109 16.61 38.29 0.85
C ARG A 109 16.92 39.76 1.08
N ALA A 110 18.16 40.10 1.46
CA ALA A 110 18.59 41.49 1.63
C ALA A 110 18.53 42.28 0.30
N LEU A 111 18.76 41.58 -0.82
CA LEU A 111 18.61 42.11 -2.18
C LEU A 111 17.15 42.17 -2.67
N GLY A 112 16.16 41.86 -1.82
CA GLY A 112 14.73 42.00 -2.13
C GLY A 112 14.00 40.72 -2.55
N ALA A 113 14.63 39.54 -2.49
CA ALA A 113 13.95 38.29 -2.80
C ALA A 113 12.84 37.97 -1.79
N THR A 114 11.63 37.69 -2.30
CA THR A 114 10.48 37.34 -1.46
C THR A 114 10.62 35.94 -0.84
N LYS A 115 9.95 35.71 0.30
CA LYS A 115 9.93 34.39 0.97
C LYS A 115 9.45 33.26 0.04
N ARG A 116 8.54 33.56 -0.89
CA ARG A 116 7.99 32.62 -1.87
C ARG A 116 8.99 32.25 -2.95
N GLN A 117 9.79 33.20 -3.45
CA GLN A 117 10.85 32.90 -4.43
C GLN A 117 11.91 31.97 -3.86
N VAL A 118 12.30 32.17 -2.59
CA VAL A 118 13.23 31.28 -1.89
C VAL A 118 12.65 29.86 -1.75
N PHE A 119 11.36 29.75 -1.40
CA PHE A 119 10.68 28.46 -1.29
C PHE A 119 10.62 27.72 -2.62
N LEU A 120 10.23 28.39 -3.71
CA LEU A 120 10.12 27.79 -5.04
C LEU A 120 11.49 27.33 -5.57
N HIS A 121 12.54 28.10 -5.31
CA HIS A 121 13.90 27.70 -5.67
C HIS A 121 14.32 26.41 -4.96
N LEU A 122 13.98 26.28 -3.68
CA LEU A 122 14.26 25.10 -2.87
C LEU A 122 13.48 23.87 -3.35
N LEU A 123 12.21 24.05 -3.70
CA LEU A 123 11.41 22.99 -4.30
C LEU A 123 11.99 22.54 -5.64
N ALA A 124 12.39 23.48 -6.50
CA ALA A 124 12.99 23.16 -7.79
C ALA A 124 14.34 22.46 -7.66
N GLU A 125 15.13 22.79 -6.64
CA GLU A 125 16.39 22.10 -6.37
C GLU A 125 16.14 20.66 -5.89
N THR A 126 15.16 20.47 -5.01
CA THR A 126 14.82 19.15 -4.48
C THR A 126 13.98 18.29 -5.43
N SER A 127 13.36 18.85 -6.46
CA SER A 127 12.62 18.07 -7.45
C SER A 127 13.52 17.16 -8.28
N GLY A 128 14.77 17.56 -8.53
CA GLY A 128 15.76 16.69 -9.19
C GLY A 128 16.07 15.44 -8.36
N LEU A 129 16.18 15.59 -7.04
CA LEU A 129 16.36 14.48 -6.11
C LEU A 129 15.12 13.58 -6.06
N ALA A 130 13.92 14.15 -6.11
CA ALA A 130 12.66 13.39 -6.17
C ALA A 130 12.56 12.53 -7.43
N LEU A 131 12.96 13.07 -8.59
CA LEU A 131 12.97 12.32 -9.85
C LEU A 131 14.04 11.21 -9.84
N ALA A 132 15.23 11.52 -9.35
CA ALA A 132 16.31 10.54 -9.24
C ALA A 132 15.94 9.38 -8.30
N SER A 133 15.32 9.66 -7.16
CA SER A 133 14.87 8.62 -6.22
C SER A 133 13.72 7.78 -6.79
N ALA A 134 12.79 8.40 -7.52
CA ALA A 134 11.70 7.70 -8.20
C ALA A 134 12.19 6.72 -9.27
N VAL A 135 13.08 7.17 -10.15
CA VAL A 135 13.66 6.32 -11.21
C VAL A 135 14.54 5.23 -10.59
N GLY A 136 15.41 5.60 -9.64
CA GLY A 136 16.28 4.65 -8.95
C GLY A 136 15.50 3.59 -8.17
N GLY A 137 14.46 3.98 -7.44
CA GLY A 137 13.59 3.06 -6.70
C GLY A 137 12.81 2.11 -7.61
N SER A 138 12.33 2.60 -8.75
CA SER A 138 11.64 1.78 -9.75
C SER A 138 12.58 0.74 -10.37
N LEU A 139 13.80 1.14 -10.73
CA LEU A 139 14.82 0.23 -11.26
C LEU A 139 15.24 -0.83 -10.23
N LEU A 140 15.44 -0.43 -8.97
CA LEU A 140 15.75 -1.36 -7.87
C LEU A 140 14.62 -2.37 -7.65
N THR A 141 13.36 -1.92 -7.71
CA THR A 141 12.19 -2.80 -7.59
C THR A 141 12.16 -3.81 -8.74
N TRP A 142 12.44 -3.37 -9.97
CA TRP A 142 12.47 -4.25 -11.13
C TRP A 142 13.59 -5.28 -11.05
N ALA A 143 14.79 -4.86 -10.61
CA ALA A 143 15.92 -5.76 -10.36
C ALA A 143 15.62 -6.78 -9.25
N ALA A 144 15.03 -6.34 -8.14
CA ALA A 144 14.64 -7.22 -7.05
C ALA A 144 13.61 -8.27 -7.52
N LEU A 145 12.62 -7.85 -8.31
CA LEU A 145 11.63 -8.76 -8.88
C LEU A 145 12.26 -9.78 -9.83
N ALA A 146 13.20 -9.35 -10.69
CA ALA A 146 13.93 -10.25 -11.58
C ALA A 146 14.69 -11.33 -10.79
N ILE A 147 15.30 -10.96 -9.66
CA ILE A 147 15.98 -11.90 -8.77
C ILE A 147 14.96 -12.86 -8.12
N LEU A 148 13.84 -12.36 -7.61
CA LEU A 148 12.82 -13.18 -6.96
C LEU A 148 12.22 -14.23 -7.93
N ARG A 149 12.04 -13.88 -9.21
CA ARG A 149 11.53 -14.79 -10.25
C ARG A 149 12.44 -15.97 -10.56
N THR A 150 13.72 -15.90 -10.19
CA THR A 150 14.64 -17.04 -10.36
C THR A 150 14.53 -18.08 -9.25
N ARG A 151 13.74 -17.80 -8.19
CA ARG A 151 13.53 -18.75 -7.09
C ARG A 151 12.43 -19.75 -7.45
N PRO A 152 12.61 -21.05 -7.11
CA PRO A 152 11.70 -22.14 -7.52
C PRO A 152 10.35 -22.17 -6.77
N GLU A 153 10.13 -21.27 -5.81
CA GLU A 153 8.87 -21.19 -5.08
C GLU A 153 7.76 -20.65 -5.99
N ALA A 154 6.70 -21.43 -6.21
CA ALA A 154 5.58 -21.13 -7.12
C ALA A 154 4.89 -19.78 -6.83
N TYR A 155 5.04 -19.25 -5.61
CA TYR A 155 4.51 -17.96 -5.19
C TYR A 155 5.13 -16.75 -5.92
N TYR A 156 6.40 -16.81 -6.33
CA TYR A 156 7.08 -15.65 -6.95
C TYR A 156 6.89 -15.56 -8.46
N ALA A 157 6.45 -16.64 -9.12
CA ALA A 157 6.25 -16.68 -10.56
C ALA A 157 5.09 -15.79 -11.04
N ASP A 158 4.06 -15.62 -10.19
CA ASP A 158 2.83 -14.90 -10.54
C ASP A 158 2.79 -13.45 -10.01
N ILE A 159 3.91 -12.95 -9.47
CA ILE A 159 4.02 -11.54 -9.03
C ILE A 159 4.09 -10.65 -10.28
N GLN A 160 2.94 -10.09 -10.62
CA GLN A 160 2.80 -9.09 -11.67
C GLN A 160 2.83 -7.69 -11.08
N VAL A 161 3.83 -6.90 -11.49
CA VAL A 161 3.86 -5.47 -11.19
C VAL A 161 2.98 -4.77 -12.22
N ASN A 162 1.80 -4.33 -11.78
CA ASN A 162 0.91 -3.54 -12.61
C ASN A 162 1.44 -2.08 -12.70
N ALA A 163 1.21 -1.42 -13.83
CA ALA A 163 1.48 0.01 -14.01
C ALA A 163 0.85 0.87 -12.90
N TRP A 164 -0.33 0.49 -12.40
CA TRP A 164 -0.98 1.17 -11.28
C TRP A 164 -0.14 1.13 -9.99
N MET A 165 0.54 0.02 -9.71
CA MET A 165 1.42 -0.12 -8.54
C MET A 165 2.65 0.80 -8.65
N ILE A 166 3.24 0.89 -9.84
CA ILE A 166 4.37 1.79 -10.11
C ILE A 166 3.93 3.24 -9.94
N LEU A 167 2.75 3.60 -10.48
CA LEU A 167 2.20 4.95 -10.35
C LEU A 167 1.95 5.32 -8.87
N MET A 168 1.38 4.41 -8.09
CA MET A 168 1.18 4.63 -6.65
C MET A 168 2.52 4.77 -5.92
N GLY A 169 3.51 3.93 -6.23
CA GLY A 169 4.86 4.05 -5.66
C GLY A 169 5.55 5.37 -6.01
N LEU A 170 5.41 5.82 -7.25
CA LEU A 170 5.91 7.11 -7.72
C LEU A 170 5.27 8.28 -6.97
N LEU A 171 3.93 8.27 -6.84
CA LEU A 171 3.20 9.26 -6.06
C LEU A 171 3.66 9.27 -4.60
N MET A 172 3.83 8.10 -4.00
CA MET A 172 4.30 7.97 -2.62
C MET A 172 5.71 8.56 -2.44
N ALA A 173 6.63 8.31 -3.38
CA ALA A 173 7.99 8.85 -3.37
C ALA A 173 8.01 10.38 -3.51
N ILE A 174 7.16 10.93 -4.38
CA ILE A 174 6.99 12.38 -4.55
C ILE A 174 6.45 12.99 -3.26
N ILE A 175 5.40 12.41 -2.67
CA ILE A 175 4.82 12.87 -1.40
C ILE A 175 5.85 12.82 -0.26
N ALA A 176 6.61 11.72 -0.16
CA ALA A 176 7.65 11.56 0.84
C ALA A 176 8.76 12.61 0.71
N THR A 177 9.20 12.90 -0.52
CA THR A 177 10.23 13.92 -0.78
C THR A 177 9.70 15.32 -0.48
N LEU A 178 8.47 15.63 -0.88
CA LEU A 178 7.81 16.89 -0.54
C LEU A 178 7.67 17.05 0.98
N ALA A 179 7.24 16.01 1.69
CA ALA A 179 7.12 16.03 3.15
C ALA A 179 8.48 16.25 3.83
N ALA A 180 9.53 15.57 3.36
CA ALA A 180 10.90 15.73 3.86
C ALA A 180 11.43 17.16 3.64
N THR A 181 11.13 17.78 2.48
CA THR A 181 11.58 19.15 2.16
C THR A 181 10.73 20.22 2.83
N PHE A 182 9.44 19.98 3.06
CA PHE A 182 8.51 20.98 3.58
C PHE A 182 8.89 21.48 4.98
N LEU A 183 9.21 20.56 5.89
CA LEU A 183 9.61 20.88 7.26
C LEU A 183 10.82 21.84 7.33
N PRO A 184 11.99 21.53 6.74
CA PRO A 184 13.14 22.43 6.78
C PRO A 184 12.92 23.72 5.99
N ALA A 185 12.20 23.66 4.86
CA ALA A 185 11.84 24.86 4.09
C ALA A 185 11.02 25.84 4.92
N TRP A 186 10.03 25.35 5.67
CA TRP A 186 9.18 26.17 6.53
C TRP A 186 9.98 26.80 7.67
N GLN A 187 10.88 26.04 8.29
CA GLN A 187 11.77 26.55 9.34
C GLN A 187 12.72 27.64 8.84
N VAL A 188 13.27 27.54 7.63
CA VAL A 188 14.15 28.58 7.04
C VAL A 188 13.38 29.85 6.68
N ILE A 189 12.08 29.74 6.39
CA ILE A 189 11.21 30.89 6.09
C ILE A 189 10.76 31.61 7.37
N ARG A 190 10.49 30.87 8.45
CA ARG A 190 10.11 31.41 9.77
C ARG A 190 11.30 31.82 10.64
N GLY A 191 12.48 31.26 10.39
CA GLY A 191 13.71 31.63 11.07
C GLY A 191 13.97 33.13 10.93
N ASN A 192 13.92 33.83 12.05
CA ASN A 192 13.97 35.28 12.05
C ASN A 192 15.35 35.81 11.66
N PRO A 193 15.43 36.76 10.69
CA PRO A 193 16.70 37.32 10.22
C PRO A 193 17.42 38.18 11.26
N TYR A 194 16.77 38.57 12.36
CA TYR A 194 17.35 39.47 13.36
C TYR A 194 18.41 38.83 14.27
N LEU A 195 18.52 37.51 14.33
CA LEU A 195 19.65 36.84 14.99
C LEU A 195 20.92 36.79 14.11
N MET A 196 20.86 37.24 12.86
CA MET A 196 21.92 37.04 11.87
C MET A 196 22.95 38.18 11.77
N LEU A 197 22.85 39.21 12.61
CA LEU A 197 23.76 40.36 12.65
C LEU A 197 24.55 40.49 13.96
N LYS A 198 24.44 39.51 14.86
CA LYS A 198 25.17 39.47 16.13
C LYS A 198 26.01 38.18 16.24
N SER A 199 26.97 38.02 15.34
CA SER A 199 28.17 37.19 15.53
C SER A 199 29.24 37.60 14.53
#